data_AF-A0A9W6R8P5-F1
#
_entry.id   AF-A0A9W6R8P5-F1
#
_cell.length_a   1.000
_cell.length_b   1.000
_cell.length_c   1.000
_cell.angle_alpha   90.00
_cell.angle_beta   90.00
_cell.angle_gamma   90.00
#
_symmetry.space_group_name_H-M   'P 1'
#
loop_
_entity.id
_entity.type
_entity.pdbx_description
1 polymer ?
#
loop_
_entity_poly.entity_id
_entity_poly.type
_entity_poly.pdbx_seq_one_letter_code
_entity_poly.pdbx_strand_id
1 'polypeptide(L)'
;MPETGDAMRQRVRAVLREYPDSQRAFAEEIGLDPTKLSKSLTGIRRFTATELTRIARIGNVTVNWLINGSDEADTVSAVPQRTARRPIRGGDSGRYRQILDAAWRLIAQRGYHAVRVSDVAEACGTSTGTIHYYFPGRDDLLTEALRSSVQQAFDRQVAELHSIEDARERLLRLVELQLPTPGALRLEWSIWLQVWNETALRSELRVLHADSYTRWHDTIERTIVEGQQQGVFIDTDPEELTMALTALIDGLGIQVLTGRPGRTVERMRRTLYNFVQREIFRN
;
A
#
# COMPACT_ATOMS: atom_id res chain seq x y z
N MET A 1 -16.50 14.37 -15.40
CA MET A 1 -15.09 13.95 -15.57
C MET A 1 -14.97 12.70 -16.46
N PRO A 2 -14.96 12.83 -17.80
CA PRO A 2 -14.78 11.70 -18.73
C PRO A 2 -13.32 11.42 -19.12
N GLU A 3 -12.41 12.39 -18.98
CA GLU A 3 -11.03 12.33 -19.52
C GLU A 3 -10.11 11.35 -18.75
N THR A 4 -10.23 11.26 -17.43
CA THR A 4 -9.34 10.43 -16.58
C THR A 4 -9.52 8.93 -16.84
N GLY A 5 -10.76 8.51 -17.10
CA GLY A 5 -11.10 7.10 -17.31
C GLY A 5 -10.56 6.54 -18.63
N ASP A 6 -10.52 7.35 -19.69
CA ASP A 6 -9.97 6.89 -20.98
C ASP A 6 -8.45 6.85 -20.98
N ALA A 7 -7.81 7.86 -20.37
CA ALA A 7 -6.36 7.90 -20.20
C ALA A 7 -5.84 6.70 -19.38
N MET A 8 -6.52 6.34 -18.28
CA MET A 8 -6.17 5.15 -17.49
C MET A 8 -6.25 3.87 -18.31
N ARG A 9 -7.32 3.69 -19.10
CA ARG A 9 -7.47 2.49 -19.96
C ARG A 9 -6.37 2.42 -21.03
N GLN A 10 -5.94 3.54 -21.59
CA GLN A 10 -4.81 3.58 -22.53
C GLN A 10 -3.50 3.14 -21.87
N ARG A 11 -3.25 3.54 -20.62
CA ARG A 11 -2.09 3.08 -19.85
C ARG A 11 -2.15 1.60 -19.48
N VAL A 12 -3.33 1.08 -19.12
CA VAL A 12 -3.51 -0.37 -18.94
C VAL A 12 -3.25 -1.14 -20.25
N ARG A 13 -3.68 -0.60 -21.41
CA ARG A 13 -3.34 -1.19 -22.72
C ARG A 13 -1.84 -1.16 -22.99
N ALA A 14 -1.12 -0.12 -22.55
CA ALA A 14 0.33 -0.06 -22.70
C ALA A 14 1.01 -1.19 -21.93
N VAL A 15 0.64 -1.39 -20.65
CA VAL A 15 1.12 -2.53 -19.84
C VAL A 15 0.81 -3.87 -20.50
N LEU A 16 -0.40 -4.05 -21.00
CA LEU A 16 -0.81 -5.28 -21.68
C LEU A 16 0.01 -5.56 -22.94
N ARG A 17 0.42 -4.53 -23.69
CA ARG A 17 1.26 -4.71 -24.90
C ARG A 17 2.69 -5.14 -24.58
N GLU A 18 3.21 -4.77 -23.42
CA GLU A 18 4.54 -5.15 -22.95
C GLU A 18 4.55 -6.50 -22.23
N TYR A 19 3.38 -7.06 -21.93
CA TYR A 19 3.24 -8.37 -21.32
C TYR A 19 3.63 -9.48 -22.32
N PRO A 20 4.50 -10.43 -21.94
CA PRO A 20 5.10 -11.37 -22.88
C PRO A 20 4.13 -12.44 -23.41
N ASP A 21 3.06 -12.74 -22.68
CA ASP A 21 2.10 -13.78 -23.05
C ASP A 21 0.77 -13.20 -23.58
N SER A 22 -0.20 -14.09 -23.84
CA SER A 22 -1.51 -13.68 -24.37
C SER A 22 -2.31 -12.79 -23.41
N GLN A 23 -3.24 -11.99 -23.97
CA GLN A 23 -4.21 -11.24 -23.17
C GLN A 23 -5.03 -12.11 -22.22
N ARG A 24 -5.29 -13.37 -22.61
CA ARG A 24 -5.96 -14.34 -21.74
C ARG A 24 -5.09 -14.68 -20.53
N ALA A 25 -3.80 -14.95 -20.73
CA ALA A 25 -2.85 -15.20 -19.65
C ALA A 25 -2.72 -13.98 -18.72
N PHE A 26 -2.67 -12.76 -19.28
CA PHE A 26 -2.68 -11.53 -18.49
C PHE A 26 -3.95 -11.41 -17.63
N ALA A 27 -5.12 -11.69 -18.21
CA ALA A 27 -6.40 -11.65 -17.50
C ALA A 27 -6.40 -12.67 -16.34
N GLU A 28 -5.97 -13.90 -16.61
CA GLU A 28 -5.85 -14.96 -15.61
C GLU A 28 -4.87 -14.57 -14.49
N GLU A 29 -3.74 -13.94 -14.80
CA GLU A 29 -2.75 -13.50 -13.82
C GLU A 29 -3.26 -12.36 -12.92
N ILE A 30 -4.00 -11.40 -13.46
CA ILE A 30 -4.68 -10.38 -12.63
C ILE A 30 -5.93 -10.94 -11.92
N GLY A 31 -6.27 -12.22 -12.12
CA GLY A 31 -7.43 -12.90 -11.55
C GLY A 31 -8.76 -12.36 -12.06
N LEU A 32 -8.81 -11.98 -13.33
CA LEU A 32 -9.97 -11.45 -14.02
C LEU A 32 -10.36 -12.37 -15.18
N ASP A 33 -11.66 -12.60 -15.35
CA ASP A 33 -12.16 -13.29 -16.54
C ASP A 33 -11.79 -12.50 -17.81
N PRO A 34 -11.28 -13.13 -18.89
CA PRO A 34 -10.87 -12.44 -20.11
C PRO A 34 -11.96 -11.55 -20.73
N THR A 35 -13.23 -11.95 -20.63
CA THR A 35 -14.35 -11.13 -21.13
C THR A 35 -14.57 -9.89 -20.28
N LYS A 36 -14.36 -9.98 -18.96
CA LYS A 36 -14.41 -8.82 -18.06
C LYS A 36 -13.25 -7.87 -18.30
N LEU A 37 -12.05 -8.39 -18.61
CA LEU A 37 -10.91 -7.55 -19.03
C LEU A 37 -11.27 -6.72 -20.27
N SER A 38 -11.82 -7.36 -21.31
CA SER A 38 -12.26 -6.65 -22.52
C SER A 38 -13.30 -5.56 -22.21
N LYS A 39 -14.31 -5.85 -21.37
CA LYS A 39 -15.30 -4.87 -20.93
C LYS A 39 -14.68 -3.71 -20.15
N SER A 40 -13.62 -3.96 -19.37
CA SER A 40 -12.92 -2.90 -18.66
C SER A 40 -12.06 -2.04 -19.55
N LEU A 41 -11.41 -2.62 -20.55
CA LEU A 41 -10.64 -1.88 -21.56
C LEU A 41 -11.53 -1.02 -22.47
N THR A 42 -12.78 -1.42 -22.72
CA THR A 42 -13.76 -0.61 -23.49
C THR A 42 -14.53 0.39 -22.63
N GLY A 43 -14.35 0.38 -21.30
CA GLY A 43 -15.01 1.32 -20.39
C GLY A 43 -16.41 0.91 -19.93
N ILE A 44 -16.92 -0.25 -20.36
CA ILE A 44 -18.20 -0.82 -19.90
C ILE A 44 -18.14 -1.16 -18.40
N ARG A 45 -16.95 -1.48 -17.90
CA ARG A 45 -16.71 -1.88 -16.51
C ARG A 45 -15.50 -1.16 -15.93
N ARG A 46 -15.62 -0.55 -14.75
CA ARG A 46 -14.45 0.00 -14.05
C ARG A 46 -13.54 -1.12 -13.54
N PHE A 47 -12.23 -0.89 -13.55
CA PHE A 47 -11.29 -1.78 -12.86
C PHE A 47 -11.51 -1.70 -11.36
N THR A 48 -11.42 -2.83 -10.66
CA THR A 48 -11.44 -2.84 -9.19
C THR A 48 -10.07 -2.42 -8.64
N ALA A 49 -10.02 -2.00 -7.37
CA ALA A 49 -8.76 -1.66 -6.72
C ALA A 49 -7.74 -2.82 -6.75
N THR A 50 -8.23 -4.05 -6.54
CA THR A 50 -7.41 -5.27 -6.61
C THR A 50 -6.87 -5.51 -8.02
N GLU A 51 -7.67 -5.28 -9.06
CA GLU A 51 -7.22 -5.39 -10.45
C GLU A 51 -6.15 -4.35 -10.78
N LEU A 52 -6.37 -3.08 -10.41
CA LEU A 52 -5.39 -2.01 -10.65
C LEU A 52 -4.05 -2.31 -9.97
N THR A 53 -4.09 -2.77 -8.71
CA THR A 53 -2.88 -3.16 -7.97
C THR A 53 -2.14 -4.31 -8.65
N ARG A 54 -2.85 -5.32 -9.17
CA ARG A 54 -2.26 -6.45 -9.90
C ARG A 54 -1.70 -6.03 -11.26
N ILE A 55 -2.41 -5.18 -12.01
CA ILE A 55 -1.94 -4.63 -13.29
C ILE A 55 -0.66 -3.82 -13.07
N ALA A 56 -0.65 -2.93 -12.08
CA ALA A 56 0.53 -2.14 -11.71
C ALA A 56 1.73 -3.04 -11.39
N ARG A 57 1.49 -4.07 -10.57
CA ARG A 57 2.49 -5.07 -10.20
C ARG A 57 3.04 -5.83 -11.40
N ILE A 58 2.20 -6.30 -12.33
CA ILE A 58 2.66 -7.01 -13.54
C ILE A 58 3.48 -6.07 -14.43
N GLY A 59 2.94 -4.89 -14.71
CA GLY A 59 3.56 -3.88 -15.57
C GLY A 59 4.78 -3.18 -14.97
N ASN A 60 5.14 -3.49 -13.72
CA ASN A 60 6.18 -2.78 -12.99
C ASN A 60 5.98 -1.25 -13.05
N VAL A 61 4.74 -0.80 -12.83
CA VAL A 61 4.35 0.61 -12.70
C VAL A 61 3.62 0.80 -11.38
N THR A 62 3.36 2.04 -10.96
CA THR A 62 2.54 2.31 -9.78
C THR A 62 1.07 2.38 -10.17
N VAL A 63 0.17 2.22 -9.18
CA VAL A 63 -1.26 2.51 -9.39
C VAL A 63 -1.46 3.99 -9.69
N ASN A 64 -0.67 4.87 -9.07
CA ASN A 64 -0.74 6.30 -9.35
C ASN A 64 -0.48 6.60 -10.83
N TRP A 65 0.58 6.03 -11.41
CA TRP A 65 0.87 6.18 -12.82
C TRP A 65 -0.26 5.65 -13.71
N LEU A 66 -0.86 4.50 -13.37
CA LEU A 66 -2.01 3.99 -14.11
C LEU A 66 -3.17 4.98 -14.12
N ILE A 67 -3.49 5.58 -12.97
CA ILE A 67 -4.66 6.45 -12.83
C ILE A 67 -4.38 7.85 -13.38
N ASN A 68 -3.22 8.43 -13.08
CA ASN A 68 -2.91 9.85 -13.31
C ASN A 68 -1.84 10.09 -14.38
N GLY A 69 -1.09 9.06 -14.80
CA GLY A 69 -0.07 9.16 -15.86
C GLY A 69 1.30 9.65 -15.39
N SER A 70 1.43 10.04 -14.12
CA SER A 70 2.70 10.37 -13.49
C SER A 70 2.69 9.83 -12.07
N ASP A 71 3.85 9.35 -11.60
CA ASP A 71 4.04 9.04 -10.18
C ASP A 71 3.97 10.31 -9.33
N GLU A 72 4.32 11.47 -9.89
CA GLU A 72 4.38 12.77 -9.21
C GLU A 72 3.04 13.53 -9.22
N ALA A 73 2.01 12.98 -9.89
CA ALA A 73 0.71 13.61 -9.91
C ALA A 73 0.10 13.64 -8.50
N ASP A 74 -0.47 14.79 -8.13
CA ASP A 74 -1.27 14.91 -6.91
C ASP A 74 -2.41 13.89 -6.90
N THR A 75 -2.55 13.15 -5.81
CA THR A 75 -3.64 12.19 -5.62
C THR A 75 -4.30 12.37 -4.28
N VAL A 76 -5.41 11.68 -4.05
CA VAL A 76 -6.05 11.68 -2.72
C VAL A 76 -5.12 11.07 -1.65
N SER A 77 -4.10 10.30 -2.04
CA SER A 77 -3.03 9.81 -1.16
C SER A 77 -1.67 10.45 -1.50
N ALA A 78 -0.87 10.78 -0.48
CA ALA A 78 0.43 11.42 -0.68
C ALA A 78 1.50 10.46 -1.25
N VAL A 79 2.20 10.90 -2.31
CA VAL A 79 3.13 10.08 -3.12
C VAL A 79 4.46 9.82 -2.41
N PRO A 80 5.04 8.60 -2.48
CA PRO A 80 6.41 8.33 -2.00
C PRO A 80 7.46 9.10 -2.79
N GLN A 81 8.37 9.81 -2.10
CA GLN A 81 9.56 10.36 -2.73
C GLN A 81 10.43 9.20 -3.27
N ARG A 82 10.69 9.19 -4.58
CA ARG A 82 11.47 8.14 -5.23
C ARG A 82 12.91 8.16 -4.73
N THR A 83 13.34 7.11 -4.03
CA THR A 83 14.73 6.65 -4.17
C THR A 83 14.83 5.83 -5.45
N ALA A 84 15.78 6.18 -6.30
CA ALA A 84 15.94 5.70 -7.68
C ALA A 84 15.66 4.19 -7.85
N ARG A 85 14.64 3.86 -8.66
CA ARG A 85 14.49 2.52 -9.23
C ARG A 85 15.77 2.15 -9.96
N ARG A 86 16.45 1.11 -9.50
CA ARG A 86 17.50 0.46 -10.29
C ARG A 86 16.80 -0.15 -11.52
N PRO A 87 17.21 0.14 -12.76
CA PRO A 87 16.55 -0.42 -13.94
C PRO A 87 16.77 -1.93 -13.97
N ILE A 88 15.71 -2.68 -13.66
CA ILE A 88 15.74 -4.15 -13.67
C ILE A 88 15.29 -4.61 -15.06
N ARG A 89 16.13 -5.39 -15.75
CA ARG A 89 15.78 -5.96 -17.08
C ARG A 89 14.53 -6.86 -16.95
N GLY A 90 13.73 -6.95 -18.01
CA GLY A 90 12.40 -7.59 -17.99
C GLY A 90 12.32 -8.94 -17.28
N GLY A 91 13.31 -9.83 -17.48
CA GLY A 91 13.41 -11.13 -16.79
C GLY A 91 13.92 -11.08 -15.35
N ASP A 92 14.80 -10.12 -15.02
CA ASP A 92 15.31 -9.92 -13.65
C ASP A 92 14.24 -9.34 -12.71
N SER A 93 13.24 -8.65 -13.26
CA SER A 93 12.23 -7.95 -12.46
C SER A 93 11.31 -8.91 -11.70
N GLY A 94 10.98 -10.07 -12.28
CA GLY A 94 10.18 -11.11 -11.63
C GLY A 94 10.93 -11.78 -10.48
N ARG A 95 12.20 -12.13 -10.70
CA ARG A 95 13.05 -12.75 -9.66
C ARG A 95 13.31 -11.78 -8.51
N TYR A 96 13.64 -10.52 -8.82
CA TYR A 96 13.83 -9.49 -7.82
C TYR A 96 12.60 -9.32 -6.91
N ARG A 97 11.40 -9.23 -7.50
CA ARG A 97 10.14 -9.16 -6.75
C ARG A 97 9.86 -10.41 -5.93
N GLN A 98 10.12 -11.60 -6.48
CA GLN A 98 9.96 -12.86 -5.74
C GLN A 98 10.82 -12.87 -4.47
N ILE A 99 12.06 -12.38 -4.56
CA ILE A 99 12.99 -12.28 -3.43
C ILE A 99 12.47 -11.30 -2.38
N LEU A 100 12.01 -10.11 -2.79
CA LEU A 100 11.44 -9.12 -1.86
C LEU A 100 10.17 -9.64 -1.17
N ASP A 101 9.25 -10.26 -1.91
CA ASP A 101 8.02 -10.84 -1.35
C ASP A 101 8.33 -11.96 -0.34
N ALA A 102 9.33 -12.81 -0.63
CA ALA A 102 9.76 -13.87 0.27
C ALA A 102 10.41 -13.29 1.55
N ALA A 103 11.32 -12.32 1.41
CA ALA A 103 11.94 -11.64 2.54
C ALA A 103 10.88 -10.95 3.42
N TRP A 104 9.94 -10.22 2.81
CA TRP A 104 8.84 -9.57 3.52
C TRP A 104 8.01 -10.56 4.34
N ARG A 105 7.60 -11.69 3.75
CA ARG A 105 6.82 -12.73 4.45
C ARG A 105 7.59 -13.31 5.63
N LEU A 106 8.88 -13.59 5.43
CA LEU A 106 9.75 -14.12 6.48
C LEU A 106 9.93 -13.11 7.62
N ILE A 107 10.10 -11.82 7.32
CA ILE A 107 10.18 -10.75 8.34
C ILE A 107 8.87 -10.69 9.13
N ALA A 108 7.73 -10.69 8.45
CA ALA A 108 6.43 -10.59 9.10
C ALA A 108 6.14 -11.78 10.05
N GLN A 109 6.66 -12.97 9.72
CA GLN A 109 6.42 -14.22 10.45
C GLN A 109 7.44 -14.50 11.53
N ARG A 110 8.72 -14.23 11.28
CA ARG A 110 9.86 -14.63 12.13
C ARG A 110 10.53 -13.46 12.82
N GLY A 111 10.33 -12.25 12.33
CA GLY A 111 10.96 -11.03 12.81
C GLY A 111 12.23 -10.65 12.04
N TYR A 112 12.49 -9.35 11.94
CA TYR A 112 13.55 -8.73 11.16
C TYR A 112 14.93 -9.32 11.47
N HIS A 113 15.27 -9.52 12.75
CA HIS A 113 16.57 -10.07 13.15
C HIS A 113 16.72 -11.59 12.92
N ALA A 114 15.61 -12.33 12.86
CA ALA A 114 15.65 -13.78 12.70
C ALA A 114 15.91 -14.22 11.25
N VAL A 115 15.54 -13.39 10.27
CA VAL A 115 15.66 -13.74 8.84
C VAL A 115 17.11 -13.70 8.37
N ARG A 116 17.57 -14.76 7.72
CA ARG A 116 18.87 -14.87 7.05
C ARG A 116 18.71 -14.88 5.54
N VAL A 117 19.79 -14.51 4.82
CA VAL A 117 19.84 -14.61 3.34
C VAL A 117 19.59 -16.04 2.86
N SER A 118 20.07 -17.05 3.60
CA SER A 118 19.82 -18.46 3.33
C SER A 118 18.33 -18.81 3.37
N ASP A 119 17.58 -18.26 4.32
CA ASP A 119 16.16 -18.55 4.49
C ASP A 119 15.36 -18.00 3.29
N VAL A 120 15.74 -16.82 2.80
CA VAL A 120 15.13 -16.20 1.61
C VAL A 120 15.49 -17.00 0.35
N ALA A 121 16.75 -17.42 0.22
CA ALA A 121 17.20 -18.26 -0.89
C ALA A 121 16.41 -19.57 -0.95
N GLU A 122 16.25 -20.25 0.19
CA GLU A 122 15.45 -21.47 0.32
C GLU A 122 13.98 -21.22 -0.04
N ALA A 123 13.36 -20.16 0.50
CA ALA A 123 11.98 -19.80 0.21
C ALA A 123 11.73 -19.47 -1.28
N CYS A 124 12.75 -18.98 -1.99
CA CYS A 124 12.68 -18.69 -3.42
C CYS A 124 13.14 -19.87 -4.30
N GLY A 125 13.56 -21.00 -3.73
CA GLY A 125 14.12 -22.13 -4.47
C GLY A 125 15.36 -21.72 -5.29
N THR A 126 16.25 -20.91 -4.71
CA THR A 126 17.45 -20.39 -5.37
C THR A 126 18.67 -20.44 -4.45
N SER A 127 19.84 -20.04 -4.97
CA SER A 127 21.08 -20.01 -4.21
C SER A 127 21.27 -18.69 -3.47
N THR A 128 22.04 -18.71 -2.38
CA THR A 128 22.46 -17.47 -1.70
C THR A 128 23.27 -16.57 -2.63
N GLY A 129 24.07 -17.13 -3.54
CA GLY A 129 24.78 -16.37 -4.58
C GLY A 129 23.84 -15.59 -5.50
N THR A 130 22.68 -16.16 -5.85
CA THR A 130 21.63 -15.47 -6.60
C THR A 130 21.02 -14.33 -5.80
N ILE A 131 20.82 -14.49 -4.48
CA ILE A 131 20.35 -13.38 -3.65
C ILE A 131 21.39 -12.25 -3.61
N HIS A 132 22.67 -12.58 -3.40
CA HIS A 132 23.77 -11.60 -3.36
C HIS A 132 23.97 -10.85 -4.68
N TYR A 133 23.62 -11.46 -5.81
CA TYR A 133 23.60 -10.78 -7.10
C TYR A 133 22.63 -9.58 -7.11
N TYR A 134 21.46 -9.71 -6.51
CA TYR A 134 20.47 -8.63 -6.44
C TYR A 134 20.69 -7.70 -5.24
N PHE A 135 21.09 -8.26 -4.09
CA PHE A 135 21.18 -7.56 -2.81
C PHE A 135 22.55 -7.81 -2.17
N PRO A 136 23.46 -6.83 -2.15
CA PRO A 136 24.83 -7.03 -1.68
C PRO A 136 24.89 -7.63 -0.27
N GLY A 137 24.07 -7.12 0.65
CA GLY A 137 23.96 -7.59 2.01
C GLY A 137 22.55 -7.98 2.43
N ARG A 138 22.49 -8.63 3.60
CA ARG A 138 21.24 -8.94 4.29
C ARG A 138 20.43 -7.68 4.59
N ASP A 139 21.07 -6.66 5.14
CA ASP A 139 20.36 -5.44 5.55
C ASP A 139 19.86 -4.63 4.34
N ASP A 140 20.54 -4.70 3.19
CA ASP A 140 20.03 -4.15 1.91
C ASP A 140 18.74 -4.86 1.48
N LEU A 141 18.75 -6.19 1.48
CA LEU A 141 17.58 -7.01 1.15
C LEU A 141 16.39 -6.69 2.05
N LEU A 142 16.60 -6.68 3.36
CA LEU A 142 15.51 -6.45 4.31
C LEU A 142 14.98 -5.01 4.22
N THR A 143 15.86 -4.02 4.08
CA THR A 143 15.45 -2.60 3.92
C THR A 143 14.64 -2.40 2.64
N GLU A 144 15.07 -3.00 1.53
CA GLU A 144 14.37 -2.90 0.26
C GLU A 144 13.03 -3.68 0.28
N ALA A 145 12.94 -4.79 1.02
CA ALA A 145 11.69 -5.49 1.24
C ALA A 145 10.68 -4.64 2.04
N LEU A 146 11.16 -3.92 3.06
CA LEU A 146 10.33 -2.95 3.81
C LEU A 146 9.87 -1.79 2.90
N ARG A 147 10.77 -1.22 2.10
CA ARG A 147 10.44 -0.17 1.13
C ARG A 147 9.39 -0.64 0.11
N SER A 148 9.54 -1.86 -0.40
CA SER A 148 8.57 -2.45 -1.32
C SER A 148 7.20 -2.63 -0.65
N SER A 149 7.15 -3.06 0.61
CA SER A 149 5.90 -3.16 1.38
C SER A 149 5.16 -1.84 1.48
N VAL A 150 5.91 -0.78 1.81
CA VAL A 150 5.38 0.58 1.94
C VAL A 150 4.77 1.05 0.62
N GLN A 151 5.46 0.81 -0.50
CA GLN A 151 4.95 1.14 -1.83
C GLN A 151 3.66 0.36 -2.14
N GLN A 152 3.61 -0.94 -1.83
CA GLN A 152 2.43 -1.77 -2.08
C GLN A 152 1.20 -1.33 -1.25
N ALA A 153 1.42 -0.92 0.01
CA ALA A 153 0.36 -0.38 0.86
C ALA A 153 -0.18 0.93 0.27
N PHE A 154 0.71 1.81 -0.22
CA PHE A 154 0.33 3.05 -0.88
C PHE A 154 -0.45 2.80 -2.18
N ASP A 155 0.02 1.91 -3.05
CA ASP A 155 -0.66 1.56 -4.30
C ASP A 155 -2.09 1.05 -4.03
N ARG A 156 -2.26 0.24 -2.98
CA ARG A 156 -3.58 -0.23 -2.52
C ARG A 156 -4.46 0.93 -2.05
N GLN A 157 -3.90 1.85 -1.26
CA GLN A 157 -4.62 3.02 -0.77
C GLN A 157 -5.11 3.91 -1.93
N VAL A 158 -4.25 4.24 -2.88
CA VAL A 158 -4.64 4.98 -4.09
C VAL A 158 -5.74 4.22 -4.86
N ALA A 159 -5.56 2.92 -5.08
CA ALA A 159 -6.53 2.10 -5.81
C ALA A 159 -7.91 2.09 -5.15
N GLU A 160 -7.98 2.07 -3.82
CA GLU A 160 -9.22 2.02 -3.04
C GLU A 160 -9.92 3.37 -2.93
N LEU A 161 -9.16 4.47 -2.86
CA LEU A 161 -9.71 5.79 -2.54
C LEU A 161 -9.99 6.65 -3.77
N HIS A 162 -9.30 6.43 -4.89
CA HIS A 162 -9.37 7.31 -6.07
C HIS A 162 -10.79 7.53 -6.63
N SER A 163 -11.71 6.59 -6.41
CA SER A 163 -13.07 6.65 -6.93
C SER A 163 -14.11 7.10 -5.92
N ILE A 164 -13.72 7.34 -4.67
CA ILE A 164 -14.64 7.76 -3.61
C ILE A 164 -14.66 9.29 -3.61
N GLU A 165 -15.80 9.92 -3.87
CA GLU A 165 -15.96 11.38 -3.92
C GLU A 165 -16.37 11.97 -2.56
N ASP A 166 -17.20 11.25 -1.80
CA ASP A 166 -17.66 11.64 -0.46
C ASP A 166 -16.51 11.49 0.55
N ALA A 167 -16.13 12.61 1.19
CA ALA A 167 -15.08 12.62 2.20
C ALA A 167 -15.41 11.73 3.43
N ARG A 168 -16.69 11.60 3.82
CA ARG A 168 -17.10 10.69 4.92
C ARG A 168 -16.80 9.25 4.57
N GLU A 169 -17.23 8.81 3.39
CA GLU A 169 -16.98 7.45 2.90
C GLU A 169 -15.47 7.22 2.80
N ARG A 170 -14.72 8.21 2.31
CA ARG A 170 -13.28 8.11 2.14
C ARG A 170 -12.54 7.97 3.46
N LEU A 171 -12.90 8.76 4.49
CA LEU A 171 -12.29 8.67 5.81
C LEU A 171 -12.60 7.33 6.49
N LEU A 172 -13.84 6.83 6.36
CA LEU A 172 -14.20 5.51 6.87
C LEU A 172 -13.43 4.40 6.14
N ARG A 173 -13.23 4.52 4.83
CA ARG A 173 -12.42 3.57 4.06
C ARG A 173 -10.95 3.60 4.50
N LEU A 174 -10.39 4.78 4.75
CA LEU A 174 -9.04 4.95 5.31
C LEU A 174 -8.91 4.21 6.64
N VAL A 175 -9.90 4.35 7.55
CA VAL A 175 -9.93 3.63 8.82
C VAL A 175 -9.96 2.11 8.61
N GLU A 176 -10.79 1.60 7.71
CA GLU A 176 -10.88 0.16 7.41
C GLU A 176 -9.57 -0.42 6.87
N LEU A 177 -8.83 0.36 6.05
CA LEU A 177 -7.53 -0.06 5.51
C LEU A 177 -6.46 -0.21 6.60
N GLN A 178 -6.63 0.44 7.75
CA GLN A 178 -5.70 0.34 8.88
C GLN A 178 -6.06 -0.76 9.89
N LEU A 179 -7.13 -1.52 9.69
CA LEU A 179 -7.49 -2.57 10.66
C LEU A 179 -6.61 -3.81 10.49
N PRO A 180 -6.01 -4.36 11.57
CA PRO A 180 -5.16 -5.56 11.52
C PRO A 180 -5.98 -6.86 11.36
N THR A 181 -6.78 -6.93 10.29
CA THR A 181 -7.59 -8.10 9.94
C THR A 181 -6.72 -9.31 9.61
N PRO A 182 -7.19 -10.55 9.83
CA PRO A 182 -6.42 -11.76 9.53
C PRO A 182 -5.92 -11.77 8.07
N GLY A 183 -4.64 -12.13 7.88
CA GLY A 183 -4.01 -12.16 6.57
C GLY A 183 -3.00 -11.01 6.39
N ALA A 184 -2.99 -10.40 5.19
CA ALA A 184 -1.98 -9.43 4.79
C ALA A 184 -1.89 -8.22 5.72
N LEU A 185 -3.02 -7.61 6.10
CA LEU A 185 -3.03 -6.43 6.97
C LEU A 185 -2.40 -6.72 8.34
N ARG A 186 -2.68 -7.88 8.95
CA ARG A 186 -2.03 -8.26 10.22
C ARG A 186 -0.51 -8.44 10.07
N LEU A 187 -0.04 -8.95 8.93
CA LEU A 187 1.39 -9.07 8.64
C LEU A 187 2.04 -7.70 8.40
N GLU A 188 1.35 -6.78 7.73
CA GLU A 188 1.79 -5.39 7.57
C GLU A 188 1.94 -4.69 8.93
N TRP A 189 0.99 -4.86 9.84
CA TRP A 189 1.11 -4.36 11.21
C TRP A 189 2.29 -4.97 11.97
N SER A 190 2.52 -6.29 11.85
CA SER A 190 3.69 -6.96 12.45
C SER A 190 5.00 -6.30 11.99
N ILE A 191 5.07 -5.93 10.73
CA ILE A 191 6.22 -5.24 10.15
C ILE A 191 6.33 -3.81 10.69
N TRP A 192 5.25 -3.04 10.75
CA TRP A 192 5.29 -1.67 11.26
C TRP A 192 5.78 -1.59 12.70
N LEU A 193 5.35 -2.51 13.58
CA LEU A 193 5.88 -2.60 14.94
C LEU A 193 7.39 -2.80 14.97
N GLN A 194 7.93 -3.61 14.07
CA GLN A 194 9.36 -3.84 13.96
C GLN A 194 10.08 -2.63 13.35
N VAL A 195 9.48 -1.97 12.36
CA VAL A 195 10.02 -0.75 11.75
C VAL A 195 10.12 0.36 12.79
N TRP A 196 9.09 0.59 13.62
CA TRP A 196 9.14 1.59 14.70
C TRP A 196 10.26 1.31 15.71
N ASN A 197 10.49 0.03 16.04
CA ASN A 197 11.62 -0.35 16.88
C ASN A 197 12.96 -0.06 16.19
N GLU A 198 13.13 -0.48 14.94
CA GLU A 198 14.37 -0.27 14.21
C GLU A 198 14.67 1.21 13.94
N THR A 199 13.65 2.04 13.66
CA THR A 199 13.85 3.48 13.38
C THR A 199 14.22 4.27 14.63
N ALA A 200 13.76 3.81 15.80
CA ALA A 200 14.20 4.35 17.09
C ALA A 200 15.70 4.08 17.35
N LEU A 201 16.26 3.03 16.75
CA LEU A 201 17.64 2.57 16.98
C LEU A 201 18.60 2.95 15.84
N ARG A 202 18.11 3.03 14.59
CA ARG A 202 18.91 3.19 13.37
C ARG A 202 18.49 4.42 12.58
N SER A 203 19.39 5.38 12.47
CA SER A 203 19.12 6.67 11.83
C SER A 203 18.80 6.57 10.35
N GLU A 204 19.40 5.61 9.64
CA GLU A 204 19.22 5.40 8.21
C GLU A 204 17.80 4.91 7.84
N LEU A 205 17.11 4.26 8.78
CA LEU A 205 15.73 3.81 8.59
C LEU A 205 14.71 4.90 8.94
N ARG A 206 15.12 5.96 9.64
CA ARG A 206 14.22 7.08 9.98
C ARG A 206 13.65 7.75 8.75
N VAL A 207 14.41 7.86 7.67
CA VAL A 207 13.92 8.43 6.40
C VAL A 207 12.77 7.58 5.85
N LEU A 208 12.91 6.24 5.86
CA LEU A 208 11.87 5.33 5.39
C LEU A 208 10.58 5.46 6.21
N HIS A 209 10.69 5.57 7.53
CA HIS A 209 9.53 5.75 8.41
C HIS A 209 8.91 7.13 8.28
N ALA A 210 9.71 8.21 8.32
CA ALA A 210 9.24 9.58 8.16
C ALA A 210 8.49 9.74 6.83
N ASP A 211 9.10 9.33 5.71
CA ASP A 211 8.46 9.44 4.39
C ASP A 211 7.15 8.65 4.31
N SER A 212 7.05 7.52 5.01
CA SER A 212 5.84 6.70 4.97
C SER A 212 4.74 7.23 5.89
N TYR A 213 5.12 7.65 7.09
CA TYR A 213 4.20 8.15 8.10
C TYR A 213 3.66 9.53 7.72
N THR A 214 4.53 10.43 7.24
CA THR A 214 4.11 11.74 6.69
C THR A 214 3.09 11.55 5.58
N ARG A 215 3.29 10.60 4.65
CA ARG A 215 2.29 10.37 3.59
C ARG A 215 0.95 9.87 4.08
N TRP A 216 0.98 8.97 5.05
CA TRP A 216 -0.24 8.49 5.70
C TRP A 216 -0.97 9.66 6.37
N HIS A 217 -0.23 10.50 7.09
CA HIS A 217 -0.70 11.71 7.74
C HIS A 217 -1.34 12.68 6.74
N ASP A 218 -0.59 13.11 5.73
CA ASP A 218 -1.04 14.03 4.68
C ASP A 218 -2.30 13.53 3.96
N THR A 219 -2.43 12.21 3.79
CA THR A 219 -3.62 11.61 3.15
C THR A 219 -4.88 11.77 4.01
N ILE A 220 -4.76 11.54 5.32
CA ILE A 220 -5.87 11.78 6.24
C ILE A 220 -6.17 13.27 6.28
N GLU A 221 -5.16 14.12 6.44
CA GLU A 221 -5.34 15.56 6.55
C GLU A 221 -6.02 16.14 5.30
N ARG A 222 -5.56 15.75 4.10
CA ARG A 222 -6.21 16.11 2.83
C ARG A 222 -7.68 15.68 2.79
N THR A 223 -7.98 14.48 3.28
CA THR A 223 -9.37 14.00 3.37
C THR A 223 -10.20 14.84 4.36
N ILE A 224 -9.61 15.24 5.49
CA ILE A 224 -10.27 16.10 6.48
C ILE A 224 -10.54 17.49 5.89
N VAL A 225 -9.55 18.12 5.26
CA VAL A 225 -9.68 19.42 4.59
C VAL A 225 -10.75 19.38 3.50
N GLU A 226 -10.77 18.33 2.66
CA GLU A 226 -11.82 18.17 1.65
C GLU A 226 -13.21 18.01 2.27
N GLY A 227 -13.34 17.25 3.37
CA GLY A 227 -14.63 17.10 4.06
C GLY A 227 -15.09 18.39 4.76
N GLN A 228 -14.17 19.23 5.22
CA GLN A 228 -14.47 20.57 5.73
C GLN A 228 -14.99 21.47 4.60
N GLN A 229 -14.34 21.45 3.43
CA GLN A 229 -14.78 22.18 2.23
C GLN A 229 -16.15 21.70 1.73
N GLN A 230 -16.42 20.40 1.81
CA GLN A 230 -17.74 19.81 1.52
C GLN A 230 -18.79 20.12 2.59
N GLY A 231 -18.40 20.72 3.72
CA GLY A 231 -19.28 21.05 4.85
C GLY A 231 -19.74 19.83 5.66
N VAL A 232 -19.15 18.65 5.42
CA VAL A 232 -19.52 17.39 6.08
C VAL A 232 -18.74 17.12 7.36
N PHE A 233 -17.59 17.78 7.56
CA PHE A 233 -16.78 17.71 8.78
C PHE A 233 -16.83 19.02 9.57
N ILE A 234 -16.43 18.96 10.84
CA ILE A 234 -16.33 20.14 11.70
C ILE A 234 -15.16 21.04 11.25
N ASP A 235 -15.36 22.35 11.37
CA ASP A 235 -14.39 23.39 10.97
C ASP A 235 -13.45 23.72 12.14
N THR A 236 -12.46 22.85 12.34
CA THR A 236 -11.40 22.96 13.35
C THR A 236 -10.04 22.69 12.70
N ASP A 237 -8.95 22.77 13.46
CA ASP A 237 -7.62 22.48 12.94
C ASP A 237 -7.53 21.05 12.37
N PRO A 238 -7.32 20.87 11.05
CA PRO A 238 -7.22 19.56 10.43
C PRO A 238 -5.98 18.79 10.88
N GLU A 239 -4.90 19.48 11.25
CA GLU A 239 -3.66 18.85 11.74
C GLU A 239 -3.90 18.16 13.09
N GLU A 240 -4.58 18.85 14.01
CA GLU A 240 -4.91 18.29 15.32
C GLU A 240 -5.82 17.06 15.22
N LEU A 241 -6.83 17.11 14.35
CA LEU A 241 -7.72 15.97 14.10
C LEU A 241 -6.96 14.78 13.49
N THR A 242 -6.05 15.06 12.56
CA THR A 242 -5.22 14.04 11.89
C THR A 242 -4.26 13.38 12.88
N MET A 243 -3.55 14.18 13.68
CA MET A 243 -2.66 13.70 14.73
C MET A 243 -3.43 12.82 15.73
N ALA A 244 -4.60 13.26 16.19
CA ALA A 244 -5.42 12.50 17.13
C ALA A 244 -5.88 11.16 16.55
N LEU A 245 -6.36 11.15 15.30
CA LEU A 245 -6.83 9.94 14.63
C LEU A 245 -5.68 8.93 14.39
N THR A 246 -4.55 9.39 13.86
CA THR A 246 -3.38 8.55 13.56
C THR A 246 -2.82 7.92 14.84
N ALA A 247 -2.64 8.70 15.91
CA ALA A 247 -2.20 8.20 17.21
C ALA A 247 -3.18 7.17 17.81
N LEU A 248 -4.50 7.39 17.66
CA LEU A 248 -5.51 6.45 18.14
C LEU A 248 -5.47 5.13 17.36
N ILE A 249 -5.28 5.18 16.04
CA ILE A 249 -5.12 4.00 15.18
C ILE A 249 -3.93 3.16 15.65
N ASP A 250 -2.76 3.78 15.80
CA ASP A 250 -1.53 3.10 16.23
C ASP A 250 -1.69 2.46 17.61
N GLY A 251 -2.19 3.25 18.59
CA GLY A 251 -2.39 2.77 19.95
C GLY A 251 -3.38 1.60 20.05
N LEU A 252 -4.45 1.61 19.25
CA LEU A 252 -5.42 0.50 19.22
C LEU A 252 -4.88 -0.72 18.47
N GLY A 253 -4.16 -0.52 17.37
CA GLY A 253 -3.56 -1.60 16.60
C GLY A 253 -2.53 -2.39 17.42
N ILE A 254 -1.67 -1.69 18.18
CA ILE A 254 -0.72 -2.33 19.12
C ILE A 254 -1.48 -3.19 20.14
N GLN A 255 -2.56 -2.69 20.73
CA GLN A 255 -3.36 -3.45 21.70
C GLN A 255 -3.96 -4.73 21.09
N VAL A 256 -4.40 -4.67 19.83
CA VAL A 256 -4.93 -5.84 19.11
C VAL A 256 -3.82 -6.84 18.77
N LEU A 257 -2.66 -6.36 18.32
CA LEU A 257 -1.55 -7.24 17.93
C LEU A 257 -0.92 -7.96 19.13
N THR A 258 -0.76 -7.24 20.25
CA THR A 258 -0.20 -7.78 21.49
C THR A 258 -1.16 -8.67 22.28
N GLY A 259 -2.40 -8.86 21.78
CA GLY A 259 -3.37 -9.77 22.38
C GLY A 259 -3.93 -9.28 23.73
N ARG A 260 -3.96 -7.97 23.97
CA ARG A 260 -4.51 -7.41 25.21
C ARG A 260 -5.97 -7.90 25.40
N PRO A 261 -6.34 -8.46 26.57
CA PRO A 261 -7.66 -9.03 26.77
C PRO A 261 -8.80 -8.09 26.38
N GLY A 262 -9.73 -8.60 25.57
CA GLY A 262 -10.90 -7.84 25.08
C GLY A 262 -10.61 -6.80 24.00
N ARG A 263 -9.40 -6.79 23.41
CA ARG A 263 -8.99 -5.89 22.30
C ARG A 263 -8.98 -6.65 20.98
N THR A 264 -10.13 -6.65 20.31
CA THR A 264 -10.33 -7.30 19.01
C THR A 264 -10.32 -6.28 17.88
N VAL A 265 -10.10 -6.74 16.64
CA VAL A 265 -10.23 -5.92 15.42
C VAL A 265 -11.61 -5.24 15.37
N GLU A 266 -12.67 -5.96 15.73
CA GLU A 266 -14.03 -5.42 15.75
C GLU A 266 -14.19 -4.29 16.78
N ARG A 267 -13.57 -4.43 17.96
CA ARG A 267 -13.60 -3.38 18.97
C ARG A 267 -12.78 -2.15 18.54
N MET A 268 -11.65 -2.36 17.88
CA MET A 268 -10.84 -1.29 17.29
C MET A 268 -11.66 -0.52 16.25
N ARG A 269 -12.26 -1.21 15.27
CA ARG A 269 -13.17 -0.64 14.27
C ARG A 269 -14.23 0.24 14.91
N ARG A 270 -15.02 -0.33 15.83
CA ARG A 270 -16.10 0.42 16.52
C ARG A 270 -15.57 1.65 17.27
N THR A 271 -14.40 1.55 17.89
CA THR A 271 -13.81 2.69 18.62
C THR A 271 -13.42 3.81 17.67
N LEU A 272 -12.79 3.48 16.55
CA LEU A 272 -12.39 4.45 15.52
C LEU A 272 -13.62 5.08 14.85
N TYR A 273 -14.64 4.28 14.53
CA TYR A 273 -15.89 4.76 13.95
C TYR A 273 -16.61 5.75 14.89
N ASN A 274 -16.68 5.42 16.18
CA ASN A 274 -17.24 6.33 17.18
C ASN A 274 -16.42 7.62 17.31
N PHE A 275 -15.09 7.53 17.22
CA PHE A 275 -14.22 8.70 17.26
C PHE A 275 -14.48 9.63 16.06
N VAL A 276 -14.41 9.12 14.83
CA VAL A 276 -14.65 9.96 13.63
C VAL A 276 -16.07 10.55 13.62
N GLN A 277 -17.07 9.80 14.09
CA GLN A 277 -18.44 10.28 14.15
C GLN A 277 -18.63 11.42 15.16
N ARG A 278 -17.90 11.41 16.29
CA ARG A 278 -18.06 12.40 17.37
C ARG A 278 -17.16 13.61 17.20
N GLU A 279 -15.91 13.35 16.80
CA GLU A 279 -14.84 14.35 16.83
C GLU A 279 -14.55 14.95 15.45
N ILE A 280 -15.05 14.36 14.35
CA ILE A 280 -14.74 14.84 12.99
C ILE A 280 -16.01 15.17 12.21
N PHE A 281 -17.02 14.30 12.26
CA PHE A 281 -18.23 14.48 11.46
C PHE A 281 -19.11 15.59 12.03
N ARG A 282 -19.66 16.42 11.13
CA ARG A 282 -20.71 17.36 11.49
C ARG A 282 -22.02 16.61 11.76
N ASN A 283 -22.67 16.89 12.88
CA ASN A 283 -24.00 16.33 13.18
C ASN A 283 -25.07 16.87 12.24
#